data_AF-A0A7S2ZFC7-F1
#
_entry.id   AF-A0A7S2ZFC7-F1
#
_cell.length_a   1.000
_cell.length_b   1.000
_cell.length_c   1.000
_cell.angle_alpha   90.00
_cell.angle_beta   90.00
_cell.angle_gamma   90.00
#
_symmetry.space_group_name_H-M   'P 1'
#
loop_
_entity.id
_entity.type
_entity.pdbx_description
1 polymer ?
#
loop_
_entity_poly.entity_id
_entity_poly.type
_entity_poly.pdbx_seq_one_letter_code
_entity_poly.pdbx_strand_id
1 'polypeptide(L)'
;MQLTATDYGNFLQNEPSPLATTTIQEHARKKLVDEFRAISTQATEPLATFLDYLTYPYMIDNLILLITGTFKEKDISELIDKCHPLGLFDSMASLCIATTPEELYREIVVDTPLAPYFAECVSLDDLTALNIEIIRNTLYKAYLEDFHQYCQKLGGATAELMGLLLQFEADRRAINITMHSFGTSLSKLERESLYCSFGELYPEGIMRLARADDRSSVASIIEP
;
A
#
# COMPACT_ATOMS: atom_id res chain seq x y z
N MET A 1 4.20 8.28 33.82
CA MET A 1 4.52 6.99 33.17
C MET A 1 3.26 6.14 33.11
N GLN A 2 2.29 6.51 32.27
CA GLN A 2 1.05 5.73 32.10
C GLN A 2 1.25 4.55 31.12
N LEU A 3 2.07 4.74 30.06
CA LEU A 3 2.33 3.70 29.05
C LEU A 3 3.19 2.55 29.58
N THR A 4 4.00 2.79 30.61
CA THR A 4 4.82 1.74 31.24
C THR A 4 3.98 0.69 31.98
N ALA A 5 2.77 1.07 32.40
CA ALA A 5 1.83 0.16 33.04
C ALA A 5 1.00 -0.67 32.04
N THR A 6 1.16 -0.45 30.73
CA THR A 6 0.51 -1.22 29.66
C THR A 6 1.51 -2.16 28.98
N ASP A 7 1.06 -2.94 28.00
CA ASP A 7 1.91 -3.88 27.24
C ASP A 7 3.03 -3.19 26.43
N TYR A 8 3.01 -1.86 26.31
CA TYR A 8 4.12 -1.07 25.79
C TYR A 8 5.35 -1.11 26.71
N GLY A 9 5.17 -1.32 28.02
CA GLY A 9 6.24 -1.47 28.99
C GLY A 9 7.29 -0.35 28.92
N ASN A 10 8.56 -0.73 28.92
CA ASN A 10 9.70 0.19 28.99
C ASN A 10 10.25 0.60 27.62
N PHE A 11 9.41 0.68 26.57
CA PHE A 11 9.87 0.93 25.20
C PHE A 11 10.58 2.29 24.98
N LEU A 12 10.46 3.25 25.91
CA LEU A 12 11.11 4.58 25.84
C LEU A 12 12.23 4.77 26.89
N GLN A 13 12.66 3.72 27.58
CA GLN A 13 13.56 3.84 28.74
C GLN A 13 14.95 4.42 28.40
N ASN A 14 15.41 4.25 27.16
CA ASN A 14 16.75 4.67 26.73
C ASN A 14 16.78 6.03 26.01
N GLU A 15 15.62 6.70 25.88
CA GLU A 15 15.53 7.94 25.12
C GLU A 15 15.82 9.17 26.01
N PRO A 16 16.72 10.07 25.58
CA PRO A 16 17.04 11.27 26.34
C PRO A 16 15.86 12.26 26.34
N SER A 17 15.73 13.03 27.42
CA SER A 17 14.77 14.15 27.46
C SER A 17 15.33 15.38 26.73
N PRO A 18 14.51 16.16 26.00
CA PRO A 18 13.06 16.03 25.86
C PRO A 18 12.64 15.02 24.79
N LEU A 19 11.62 14.20 25.11
CA LEU A 19 11.05 13.23 24.17
C LEU A 19 10.26 13.94 23.06
N ALA A 20 10.68 13.73 21.81
CA ALA A 20 9.92 14.17 20.66
C ALA A 20 8.75 13.22 20.38
N THR A 21 7.65 13.75 19.84
CA THR A 21 6.48 12.94 19.44
C THR A 21 6.82 11.95 18.34
N THR A 22 7.77 12.28 17.45
CA THR A 22 8.29 11.40 16.40
C THR A 22 8.98 10.17 16.99
N THR A 23 9.82 10.37 18.01
CA THR A 23 10.51 9.27 18.72
C THR A 23 9.51 8.30 19.36
N ILE A 24 8.44 8.82 19.97
CA ILE A 24 7.37 7.98 20.55
C ILE A 24 6.70 7.15 19.46
N GLN A 25 6.34 7.76 18.32
CA GLN A 25 5.73 7.08 17.19
C GLN A 25 6.65 6.00 16.61
N GLU A 26 7.93 6.30 16.44
CA GLU A 26 8.93 5.38 15.90
C GLU A 26 9.10 4.13 16.76
N HIS A 27 9.27 4.30 18.09
CA HIS A 27 9.43 3.18 19.01
C HIS A 27 8.14 2.36 19.16
N ALA A 28 6.97 3.01 19.18
CA ALA A 28 5.69 2.30 19.21
C ALA A 28 5.48 1.46 17.94
N ARG A 29 5.79 2.04 16.77
CA ARG A 29 5.74 1.33 15.48
C ARG A 29 6.75 0.18 15.45
N LYS A 30 7.97 0.40 15.94
CA LYS A 30 9.01 -0.63 15.99
C LYS A 30 8.56 -1.85 16.77
N LYS A 31 7.96 -1.65 17.95
CA LYS A 31 7.38 -2.74 18.75
C LYS A 31 6.37 -3.57 17.95
N LEU A 32 5.43 -2.91 17.25
CA LEU A 32 4.45 -3.60 16.40
C LEU A 32 5.11 -4.39 15.27
N VAL A 33 6.12 -3.81 14.61
CA VAL A 33 6.88 -4.48 13.54
C VAL A 33 7.59 -5.72 14.08
N ASP A 34 8.26 -5.61 15.22
CA ASP A 34 9.01 -6.70 15.83
C ASP A 34 8.08 -7.86 16.22
N GLU A 35 6.91 -7.55 16.79
CA GLU A 35 5.88 -8.54 17.11
C GLU A 35 5.30 -9.21 15.85
N PHE A 36 4.99 -8.43 14.80
CA PHE A 36 4.53 -8.97 13.53
C PHE A 36 5.56 -9.91 12.90
N ARG A 37 6.84 -9.52 12.88
CA ARG A 37 7.93 -10.36 12.36
C ARG A 37 8.11 -11.63 13.16
N ALA A 38 7.97 -11.56 14.49
CA ALA A 38 8.06 -12.74 15.35
C ALA A 38 6.96 -13.77 15.04
N ILE A 39 5.74 -13.31 14.73
CA ILE A 39 4.62 -14.16 14.31
C ILE A 39 4.88 -14.71 12.89
N SER A 40 5.24 -13.86 11.94
CA SER A 40 5.51 -14.25 10.55
C SER A 40 6.60 -15.30 10.43
N THR A 41 7.70 -15.16 11.18
CA THR A 41 8.81 -16.15 11.18
C THR A 41 8.39 -17.54 11.64
N GLN A 42 7.33 -17.65 12.44
CA GLN A 42 6.81 -18.92 12.97
C GLN A 42 5.62 -19.45 12.17
N ALA A 43 5.09 -18.67 11.23
CA ALA A 43 3.94 -19.05 10.43
C ALA A 43 4.34 -20.09 9.36
N THR A 44 3.45 -21.04 9.12
CA THR A 44 3.55 -21.98 8.00
C THR A 44 2.37 -21.78 7.06
N GLU A 45 2.43 -22.33 5.85
CA GLU A 45 1.31 -22.30 4.92
C GLU A 45 0.01 -22.85 5.54
N PRO A 46 -1.16 -22.19 5.33
CA PRO A 46 -1.42 -21.02 4.47
C PRO A 46 -1.23 -19.65 5.15
N LEU A 47 -0.87 -19.61 6.44
CA LEU A 47 -0.76 -18.37 7.21
C LEU A 47 0.46 -17.55 6.78
N ALA A 48 1.57 -18.18 6.41
CA ALA A 48 2.77 -17.49 5.92
C ALA A 48 2.44 -16.60 4.72
N THR A 49 1.90 -17.18 3.64
CA THR A 49 1.43 -16.42 2.47
C THR A 49 0.40 -15.33 2.85
N PHE A 50 -0.53 -15.60 3.77
CA PHE A 50 -1.48 -14.58 4.23
C PHE A 50 -0.79 -13.38 4.89
N LEU A 51 0.21 -13.62 5.73
CA LEU A 51 0.98 -12.55 6.38
C LEU A 51 1.84 -11.79 5.36
N ASP A 52 2.35 -12.45 4.32
CA ASP A 52 3.06 -11.78 3.22
C ASP A 52 2.16 -10.78 2.51
N TYR A 53 0.91 -11.15 2.18
CA TYR A 53 -0.06 -10.21 1.60
C TYR A 53 -0.27 -8.96 2.46
N LEU A 54 -0.26 -9.09 3.80
CA LEU A 54 -0.38 -7.91 4.69
C LEU A 54 0.81 -6.96 4.60
N THR A 55 1.97 -7.42 4.11
CA THR A 55 3.16 -6.57 3.92
C THR A 55 3.15 -5.82 2.59
N TYR A 56 2.45 -6.32 1.57
CA TYR A 56 2.48 -5.79 0.20
C TYR A 56 2.04 -4.32 0.09
N PRO A 57 1.03 -3.80 0.83
CA PRO A 57 0.73 -2.37 0.86
C PRO A 57 1.93 -1.50 1.23
N TYR A 58 2.68 -1.92 2.25
CA TYR A 58 3.87 -1.20 2.70
C TYR A 58 5.00 -1.30 1.68
N MET A 59 5.12 -2.44 0.99
CA MET A 59 6.07 -2.59 -0.11
C MET A 59 5.72 -1.65 -1.27
N ILE A 60 4.45 -1.58 -1.68
CA ILE A 60 3.98 -0.67 -2.73
C ILE A 60 4.31 0.78 -2.35
N ASP A 61 3.98 1.22 -1.13
CA ASP A 61 4.26 2.59 -0.70
C ASP A 61 5.77 2.89 -0.66
N ASN A 62 6.58 1.94 -0.17
CA ASN A 62 8.04 2.07 -0.17
C ASN A 62 8.56 2.19 -1.61
N LEU A 63 8.13 1.33 -2.53
CA LEU A 63 8.55 1.41 -3.94
C LEU A 63 8.18 2.74 -4.57
N ILE A 64 6.96 3.24 -4.34
CA ILE A 64 6.54 4.55 -4.85
C ILE A 64 7.40 5.68 -4.27
N LEU A 65 7.76 5.61 -2.98
CA LEU A 65 8.67 6.56 -2.35
C LEU A 65 10.05 6.53 -3.01
N LEU A 66 10.59 5.34 -3.26
CA LEU A 66 11.90 5.15 -3.91
C LEU A 66 11.89 5.68 -5.35
N ILE A 67 10.91 5.29 -6.17
CA ILE A 67 10.75 5.76 -7.56
C ILE A 67 10.65 7.29 -7.59
N THR A 68 9.83 7.88 -6.71
CA THR A 68 9.69 9.35 -6.61
C THR A 68 10.99 10.03 -6.20
N GLY A 69 11.78 9.36 -5.35
CA GLY A 69 13.10 9.77 -4.92
C GLY A 69 14.09 9.85 -6.08
N THR A 70 14.15 8.78 -6.88
CA THR A 70 15.00 8.70 -8.08
C THR A 70 14.66 9.82 -9.07
N PHE A 71 13.38 10.10 -9.32
CA PHE A 71 12.97 11.24 -10.18
C PHE A 71 13.39 12.62 -9.65
N LYS A 72 13.60 12.74 -8.35
CA LYS A 72 14.04 13.98 -7.70
C LYS A 72 15.55 14.02 -7.49
N GLU A 73 16.29 13.08 -8.08
CA GLU A 73 17.74 12.94 -7.94
C GLU A 73 18.20 12.88 -6.47
N LYS A 74 17.37 12.27 -5.60
CA LYS A 74 17.72 12.04 -4.20
C LYS A 74 18.49 10.74 -4.07
N ASP A 75 19.43 10.71 -3.13
CA ASP A 75 20.12 9.49 -2.77
C ASP A 75 19.12 8.49 -2.17
N ILE A 76 19.05 7.30 -2.78
CA ILE A 76 18.14 6.23 -2.36
C ILE A 76 18.48 5.77 -0.93
N SER A 77 19.75 5.82 -0.53
CA SER A 77 20.17 5.44 0.81
C SER A 77 19.52 6.30 1.91
N GLU A 78 19.32 7.59 1.67
CA GLU A 78 18.60 8.49 2.59
C GLU A 78 17.08 8.24 2.63
N LEU A 79 16.53 7.57 1.61
CA LEU A 79 15.11 7.25 1.52
C LEU A 79 14.76 5.94 2.21
N ILE A 80 15.73 5.03 2.36
CA ILE A 80 15.54 3.78 3.11
C ILE A 80 15.13 4.05 4.55
N ASP A 81 15.74 5.04 5.20
CA ASP A 81 15.41 5.40 6.58
C ASP A 81 13.96 5.92 6.73
N LYS A 82 13.35 6.35 5.62
CA LYS A 82 11.95 6.82 5.57
C LYS A 82 10.97 5.72 5.16
N CYS A 83 11.46 4.57 4.72
CA CYS A 83 10.61 3.44 4.34
C CYS A 83 9.93 2.81 5.57
N HIS A 84 8.78 2.19 5.33
CA HIS A 84 8.09 1.42 6.34
C HIS A 84 8.76 0.05 6.54
N PRO A 85 9.16 -0.33 7.78
CA PRO A 85 9.88 -1.57 8.06
C PRO A 85 9.17 -2.86 7.65
N LEU A 86 7.83 -2.88 7.61
CA LEU A 86 7.08 -4.04 7.13
C LEU A 86 7.18 -4.24 5.62
N GLY A 87 7.48 -3.19 4.86
CA GLY A 87 7.62 -3.25 3.41
C GLY A 87 9.07 -3.32 2.94
N LEU A 88 10.01 -3.64 3.84
CA LEU A 88 11.42 -3.84 3.48
C LEU A 88 11.60 -5.28 2.99
N PHE A 89 12.42 -5.45 1.96
CA PHE A 89 12.75 -6.74 1.37
C PHE A 89 14.27 -6.86 1.18
N ASP A 90 14.76 -8.09 0.97
CA ASP A 90 16.20 -8.36 0.99
C ASP A 90 16.97 -7.63 -0.12
N SER A 91 16.35 -7.44 -1.28
CA SER A 91 16.93 -6.73 -2.43
C SER A 91 16.90 -5.19 -2.33
N MET A 92 16.64 -4.63 -1.14
CA MET A 92 16.72 -3.17 -0.93
C MET A 92 18.11 -2.61 -1.26
N ALA A 93 19.18 -3.38 -1.04
CA ALA A 93 20.54 -2.97 -1.38
C ALA A 93 20.76 -2.87 -2.89
N SER A 94 20.15 -3.74 -3.69
CA SER A 94 20.21 -3.69 -5.16
C SER A 94 19.53 -2.43 -5.69
N LEU A 95 18.40 -2.03 -5.07
CA LEU A 95 17.69 -0.80 -5.44
C LEU A 95 18.49 0.47 -5.15
N CYS A 96 19.36 0.48 -4.13
CA CYS A 96 20.25 1.63 -3.88
C CYS A 96 21.23 1.91 -5.01
N ILE A 97 21.52 0.92 -5.85
CA ILE A 97 22.47 1.04 -6.96
C ILE A 97 21.78 1.58 -8.22
N ALA A 98 20.47 1.41 -8.33
CA ALA A 98 19.69 1.87 -9.47
C ALA A 98 19.67 3.40 -9.52
N THR A 99 20.20 3.98 -10.60
CA THR A 99 20.23 5.43 -10.80
C THR A 99 19.17 5.89 -11.79
N THR A 100 18.67 4.96 -12.60
CA THR A 100 17.65 5.22 -13.61
C THR A 100 16.32 4.54 -13.24
N PRO A 101 15.18 5.12 -13.61
CA PRO A 101 13.88 4.50 -13.37
C PRO A 101 13.72 3.13 -14.05
N GLU A 102 14.38 2.91 -15.19
CA GLU A 102 14.37 1.65 -15.93
C GLU A 102 15.17 0.55 -15.21
N GLU A 103 16.31 0.89 -14.60
CA GLU A 103 17.06 -0.03 -13.72
C GLU A 103 16.20 -0.42 -12.53
N LEU A 104 15.57 0.57 -11.89
CA LEU A 104 14.71 0.34 -10.73
C LEU A 104 13.53 -0.58 -11.08
N TYR A 105 12.89 -0.37 -12.23
CA TYR A 105 11.82 -1.25 -12.73
C TYR A 105 12.31 -2.69 -12.92
N ARG A 106 13.48 -2.89 -13.53
CA ARG A 106 14.03 -4.25 -13.74
C ARG A 106 14.30 -4.96 -12.42
N GLU A 107 14.93 -4.28 -11.47
CA GLU A 107 15.21 -4.85 -10.14
C GLU A 107 13.90 -5.21 -9.41
N ILE A 108 12.88 -4.34 -9.47
CA ILE A 108 11.57 -4.61 -8.87
C ILE A 108 10.91 -5.85 -9.48
N VAL A 109 10.92 -5.98 -10.82
CA VAL A 109 10.26 -7.10 -11.51
C VAL A 109 11.00 -8.43 -11.28
N VAL A 110 12.30 -8.41 -11.01
CA VAL A 110 13.07 -9.65 -10.80
C VAL A 110 12.96 -10.14 -9.35
N ASP A 111 13.07 -9.22 -8.39
CA ASP A 111 13.34 -9.57 -7.00
C ASP A 111 12.18 -9.34 -6.03
N THR A 112 11.03 -8.82 -6.49
CA THR A 112 9.90 -8.51 -5.60
C THR A 112 8.66 -9.37 -5.90
N PRO A 113 7.88 -9.75 -4.87
CA PRO A 113 6.60 -10.43 -5.06
C PRO A 113 5.56 -9.54 -5.76
N LEU A 114 5.83 -8.25 -5.96
CA LEU A 114 4.99 -7.31 -6.68
C LEU A 114 5.22 -7.37 -8.20
N ALA A 115 6.18 -8.16 -8.67
CA ALA A 115 6.48 -8.34 -10.09
C ALA A 115 5.26 -8.63 -10.97
N PRO A 116 4.31 -9.51 -10.59
CA PRO A 116 3.11 -9.77 -11.40
C PRO A 116 2.28 -8.49 -11.60
N TYR A 117 2.16 -7.67 -10.55
CA TYR A 117 1.39 -6.43 -10.60
C TYR A 117 2.08 -5.37 -11.46
N PHE A 118 3.41 -5.28 -11.43
CA PHE A 118 4.15 -4.35 -12.28
C PHE A 118 4.13 -4.75 -13.76
N ALA A 119 4.36 -6.03 -14.06
CA ALA A 119 4.45 -6.51 -15.44
C ALA A 119 3.13 -6.37 -16.22
N GLU A 120 1.99 -6.52 -15.53
CA GLU A 120 0.67 -6.39 -16.15
C GLU A 120 0.19 -4.94 -16.27
N CYS A 121 0.66 -4.05 -15.39
CA CYS A 121 0.02 -2.74 -15.20
C CYS A 121 0.89 -1.52 -15.54
N VAL A 122 2.21 -1.65 -15.60
CA VAL A 122 3.12 -0.50 -15.71
C VAL A 122 4.08 -0.72 -16.88
N SER A 123 3.95 0.07 -17.94
CA SER A 123 4.98 0.13 -18.96
C SER A 123 6.13 1.04 -18.52
N LEU A 124 7.33 0.80 -19.05
CA LEU A 124 8.49 1.68 -18.79
C LEU A 124 8.22 3.13 -19.22
N ASP A 125 7.47 3.32 -20.30
CA ASP A 125 7.11 4.65 -20.81
C ASP A 125 6.14 5.39 -19.88
N ASP A 126 5.34 4.65 -19.08
CA ASP A 126 4.42 5.22 -18.10
C ASP A 126 5.09 5.62 -16.79
N LEU A 127 6.33 5.17 -16.56
CA LEU A 127 7.11 5.44 -15.36
C LEU A 127 7.62 6.88 -15.42
N THR A 128 6.72 7.82 -15.16
CA THR A 128 6.98 9.26 -15.14
C THR A 128 6.44 9.88 -13.85
N ALA A 129 7.01 11.02 -13.44
CA ALA A 129 6.60 11.71 -12.22
C ALA A 129 5.11 12.13 -12.20
N LEU A 130 4.50 12.34 -13.38
CA LEU A 130 3.08 12.69 -13.51
C LEU A 130 2.13 11.51 -13.24
N ASN A 131 2.61 10.28 -13.46
CA ASN A 131 1.81 9.07 -13.36
C ASN A 131 2.06 8.30 -12.06
N ILE A 132 2.92 8.77 -11.15
CA ILE A 132 3.31 8.01 -9.95
C ILE A 132 2.12 7.63 -9.06
N GLU A 133 1.13 8.53 -8.91
CA GLU A 133 -0.09 8.24 -8.14
C GLU A 133 -1.04 7.31 -8.91
N ILE A 134 -1.03 7.34 -10.25
CA ILE A 134 -1.77 6.39 -11.08
C ILE A 134 -1.15 5.00 -10.89
N ILE A 135 0.17 4.87 -11.02
CA ILE A 135 0.92 3.64 -10.78
C ILE A 135 0.62 3.09 -9.37
N ARG A 136 0.69 3.94 -8.34
CA ARG A 136 0.32 3.53 -6.97
C ARG A 136 -1.07 2.92 -6.95
N ASN A 137 -2.08 3.62 -7.48
CA ASN A 137 -3.46 3.15 -7.45
C ASN A 137 -3.67 1.87 -8.25
N THR A 138 -3.02 1.71 -9.40
CA THR A 138 -3.10 0.49 -10.21
C THR A 138 -2.47 -0.70 -9.50
N LEU A 139 -1.30 -0.52 -8.86
CA LEU A 139 -0.66 -1.58 -8.06
C LEU A 139 -1.53 -2.01 -6.88
N TYR A 140 -2.13 -1.03 -6.18
CA TYR A 140 -3.05 -1.33 -5.08
C TYR A 140 -4.31 -2.05 -5.55
N LYS A 141 -4.84 -1.72 -6.73
CA LYS A 141 -5.97 -2.43 -7.32
C LYS A 141 -5.61 -3.90 -7.56
N ALA A 142 -4.51 -4.17 -8.26
CA ALA A 142 -4.07 -5.52 -8.56
C ALA A 142 -3.81 -6.33 -7.27
N TYR A 143 -3.15 -5.72 -6.29
CA TYR A 143 -2.94 -6.31 -4.96
C TYR A 143 -4.27 -6.65 -4.26
N LEU A 144 -5.23 -5.73 -4.21
CA LEU A 144 -6.50 -5.95 -3.51
C LEU A 144 -7.34 -7.04 -4.18
N GLU A 145 -7.37 -7.08 -5.51
CA GLU A 145 -8.07 -8.12 -6.27
C GLU A 145 -7.45 -9.49 -6.05
N ASP A 146 -6.11 -9.58 -6.09
CA ASP A 146 -5.39 -10.83 -5.83
C ASP A 146 -5.55 -11.29 -4.38
N PHE A 147 -5.42 -10.39 -3.40
CA PHE A 147 -5.57 -10.74 -1.99
C PHE A 147 -7.00 -11.16 -1.65
N HIS A 148 -8.00 -10.52 -2.27
CA HIS A 148 -9.40 -10.95 -2.15
C HIS A 148 -9.58 -12.36 -2.72
N GLN A 149 -9.06 -12.64 -3.92
CA GLN A 149 -9.12 -13.99 -4.50
C GLN A 149 -8.41 -15.03 -3.63
N TYR A 150 -7.26 -14.69 -3.05
CA TYR A 150 -6.55 -15.56 -2.11
C TYR A 150 -7.40 -15.87 -0.88
N CYS A 151 -7.99 -14.85 -0.25
CA CYS A 151 -8.89 -15.04 0.90
C CYS A 151 -10.10 -15.91 0.56
N GLN A 152 -10.70 -15.73 -0.62
CA GLN A 152 -11.82 -16.56 -1.08
C GLN A 152 -11.40 -18.03 -1.31
N LYS A 153 -10.18 -18.27 -1.80
CA LYS A 153 -9.62 -19.63 -1.94
C LYS A 153 -9.40 -20.33 -0.60
N LEU A 154 -9.04 -19.60 0.46
CA LEU A 154 -8.90 -20.15 1.82
C LEU A 154 -10.25 -20.62 2.39
N GLY A 155 -11.32 -19.91 2.05
CA GLY A 155 -12.68 -20.25 2.47
C GLY A 155 -12.94 -20.08 3.97
N GLY A 156 -14.10 -20.58 4.41
CA GLY A 156 -14.52 -20.56 5.81
C GLY A 156 -14.67 -19.15 6.39
N ALA A 157 -14.44 -19.03 7.70
CA ALA A 157 -14.56 -17.75 8.41
C ALA A 157 -13.56 -16.69 7.91
N THR A 158 -12.39 -17.11 7.42
CA THR A 158 -11.38 -16.17 6.87
C THR A 158 -11.92 -15.48 5.63
N ALA A 159 -12.52 -16.22 4.70
CA ALA A 159 -13.10 -15.64 3.48
C ALA A 159 -14.25 -14.68 3.78
N GLU A 160 -15.11 -15.02 4.73
CA GLU A 160 -16.25 -14.17 5.12
C GLU A 160 -15.78 -12.86 5.77
N LEU A 161 -14.91 -12.95 6.79
CA LEU A 161 -14.46 -11.77 7.53
C LEU A 161 -13.50 -10.90 6.71
N MET A 162 -12.50 -11.51 6.06
CA MET A 162 -11.58 -10.75 5.22
C MET A 162 -12.26 -10.23 3.96
N GLY A 163 -13.24 -10.94 3.41
CA GLY A 163 -14.06 -10.46 2.31
C GLY A 163 -14.71 -9.12 2.64
N LEU A 164 -15.37 -9.01 3.79
CA LEU A 164 -15.98 -7.76 4.25
C LEU A 164 -14.95 -6.65 4.47
N LEU A 165 -13.81 -6.96 5.09
CA LEU A 165 -12.74 -5.97 5.33
C LEU A 165 -12.14 -5.45 4.02
N LEU A 166 -11.89 -6.33 3.05
CA LEU A 166 -11.34 -5.96 1.75
C LEU A 166 -12.35 -5.22 0.88
N GLN A 167 -13.64 -5.55 0.95
CA GLN A 167 -14.70 -4.79 0.29
C GLN A 167 -14.73 -3.34 0.79
N PHE A 168 -14.71 -3.16 2.12
CA PHE A 168 -14.61 -1.83 2.71
C PHE A 168 -13.36 -1.07 2.26
N GLU A 169 -12.21 -1.74 2.19
CA GLU A 169 -10.97 -1.11 1.73
C GLU A 169 -11.04 -0.71 0.25
N ALA A 170 -11.62 -1.56 -0.62
CA ALA A 170 -11.85 -1.27 -2.02
C ALA A 170 -12.76 -0.05 -2.21
N ASP A 171 -13.89 0.01 -1.49
CA ASP A 171 -14.84 1.12 -1.54
C ASP A 171 -14.21 2.42 -1.01
N ARG A 172 -13.48 2.35 0.11
CA ARG A 172 -12.72 3.48 0.68
C ARG A 172 -11.75 4.05 -0.33
N ARG A 173 -11.01 3.20 -1.04
CA ARG A 173 -10.07 3.63 -2.09
C ARG A 173 -10.81 4.23 -3.28
N ALA A 174 -11.90 3.64 -3.75
CA ALA A 174 -12.68 4.18 -4.86
C ALA A 174 -13.18 5.60 -4.57
N ILE A 175 -13.67 5.84 -3.35
CA ILE A 175 -14.10 7.18 -2.89
C ILE A 175 -12.91 8.14 -2.85
N ASN A 176 -11.79 7.74 -2.24
CA ASN A 176 -10.60 8.59 -2.13
C ASN A 176 -10.02 8.97 -3.49
N ILE A 177 -9.93 8.02 -4.44
CA ILE A 177 -9.47 8.27 -5.81
C ILE A 177 -10.39 9.28 -6.49
N THR A 178 -11.70 9.09 -6.38
CA THR A 178 -12.69 10.01 -6.97
C THR A 178 -12.52 11.42 -6.42
N MET A 179 -12.43 11.55 -5.10
CA MET A 179 -12.29 12.83 -4.41
C MET A 179 -10.99 13.56 -4.74
N HIS A 180 -9.88 12.83 -4.87
CA HIS A 180 -8.57 13.41 -5.21
C HIS A 180 -8.39 13.64 -6.70
N SER A 181 -9.20 13.03 -7.56
CA SER A 181 -9.17 13.26 -9.01
C SER A 181 -9.80 14.60 -9.43
N PHE A 182 -10.59 15.24 -8.57
CA PHE A 182 -11.20 16.54 -8.87
C PHE A 182 -10.13 17.62 -9.06
N GLY A 183 -10.18 18.31 -10.21
CA GLY A 183 -9.20 19.33 -10.57
C GLY A 183 -7.90 18.79 -11.16
N THR A 184 -7.82 17.48 -11.41
CA THR A 184 -6.72 16.85 -12.15
C THR A 184 -7.10 16.63 -13.63
N SER A 185 -6.12 16.30 -14.48
CA SER A 185 -6.34 15.97 -15.89
C SER A 185 -6.81 14.52 -16.14
N LEU A 186 -7.17 13.79 -15.07
CA LEU A 186 -7.59 12.39 -15.17
C LEU A 186 -8.97 12.28 -15.84
N SER A 187 -9.05 11.53 -16.93
CA SER A 187 -10.32 11.27 -17.61
C SER A 187 -11.23 10.34 -16.79
N LYS A 188 -12.53 10.35 -17.11
CA LYS A 188 -13.51 9.47 -16.43
C LYS A 188 -13.21 7.98 -16.67
N LEU A 189 -12.68 7.63 -17.84
CA LEU A 189 -12.30 6.25 -18.20
C LEU A 189 -11.05 5.79 -17.45
N GLU A 190 -10.03 6.64 -17.34
CA GLU A 190 -8.84 6.33 -16.54
C GLU A 190 -9.18 6.24 -15.06
N ARG A 191 -10.13 7.04 -14.57
CA ARG A 191 -10.61 6.92 -13.20
C ARG A 191 -11.30 5.56 -12.96
N GLU A 192 -12.11 5.12 -13.91
CA GLU A 192 -12.80 3.83 -13.83
C GLU A 192 -11.83 2.64 -13.81
N SER A 193 -10.75 2.71 -14.58
CA SER A 193 -9.74 1.63 -14.62
C SER A 193 -8.97 1.47 -13.30
N LEU A 194 -8.92 2.50 -12.44
CA LEU A 194 -8.26 2.48 -11.14
C LEU A 194 -9.07 1.83 -10.01
N TYR A 195 -10.36 1.58 -10.23
CA TYR A 195 -11.21 0.97 -9.20
C TYR A 195 -11.09 -0.56 -9.18
N CYS A 196 -11.23 -1.14 -7.99
CA CYS A 196 -11.29 -2.58 -7.81
C CYS A 196 -12.60 -3.15 -8.38
N SER A 197 -12.54 -4.37 -8.89
CA SER A 197 -13.67 -5.08 -9.49
C SER A 197 -14.53 -5.83 -8.45
N PHE A 198 -14.50 -5.39 -7.19
CA PHE A 198 -15.23 -5.95 -6.06
C PHE A 198 -15.45 -4.85 -4.99
N GLY A 199 -16.39 -5.06 -4.07
CA GLY A 199 -16.83 -4.05 -3.09
C GLY A 199 -18.35 -3.99 -3.04
N GLU A 200 -18.91 -3.26 -2.07
CA GLU A 200 -20.36 -3.01 -2.03
C GLU A 200 -20.77 -2.00 -3.12
N LEU A 201 -19.87 -1.09 -3.50
CA LEU A 201 -20.14 -0.12 -4.56
C LEU A 201 -20.01 -0.72 -5.96
N TYR A 202 -19.42 -1.90 -6.11
CA TYR A 202 -19.28 -2.55 -7.42
C TYR A 202 -20.54 -3.37 -7.78
N PRO A 203 -21.10 -3.26 -9.00
CA PRO A 203 -20.62 -2.48 -10.14
C PRO A 203 -21.27 -1.08 -10.26
N GLU A 204 -22.47 -0.88 -9.73
CA GLU A 204 -23.29 0.32 -10.04
C GLU A 204 -22.76 1.60 -9.39
N GLY A 205 -22.37 1.54 -8.12
CA GLY A 205 -21.77 2.65 -7.40
C GLY A 205 -20.47 3.12 -8.04
N ILE A 206 -19.62 2.19 -8.48
CA ILE A 206 -18.38 2.47 -9.21
C ILE A 206 -18.65 3.24 -10.51
N MET A 207 -19.63 2.80 -11.33
CA MET A 207 -20.00 3.51 -12.56
C MET A 207 -20.51 4.94 -12.27
N ARG A 208 -21.24 5.12 -11.17
CA ARG A 208 -21.71 6.45 -10.74
C ARG A 208 -20.55 7.31 -10.24
N LEU A 209 -19.61 6.75 -9.48
CA LEU A 209 -18.40 7.44 -9.00
C LEU A 209 -17.49 7.89 -10.13
N ALA A 210 -17.30 7.04 -11.16
CA ALA A 210 -16.54 7.39 -12.36
C ALA A 210 -17.08 8.65 -13.05
N ARG A 211 -18.41 8.85 -12.99
CA ARG A 211 -19.11 9.98 -13.61
C ARG A 211 -19.23 11.21 -12.72
N ALA A 212 -18.98 11.09 -11.42
CA ALA A 212 -19.11 12.17 -10.47
C ALA A 212 -18.12 13.31 -10.78
N ASP A 213 -18.61 14.54 -10.72
CA ASP A 213 -17.83 15.75 -11.01
C ASP A 213 -17.67 16.65 -9.76
N ASP A 214 -18.42 16.38 -8.68
CA ASP A 214 -18.35 17.12 -7.43
C ASP A 214 -18.53 16.24 -6.18
N ARG A 215 -18.20 16.82 -5.03
CA ARG A 215 -18.25 16.14 -3.71
C ARG A 215 -19.68 15.79 -3.30
N SER A 216 -20.67 16.61 -3.70
CA SER A 216 -22.09 16.35 -3.43
C SER A 216 -22.60 15.11 -4.16
N SER A 217 -22.16 14.91 -5.40
CA SER A 217 -22.49 13.76 -6.22
C SER A 217 -21.93 12.49 -5.59
N VAL A 218 -20.67 12.53 -5.13
CA VAL A 218 -20.05 11.41 -4.40
C VAL A 218 -20.85 11.06 -3.14
N ALA A 219 -21.24 12.05 -2.34
CA ALA A 219 -22.07 11.83 -1.16
C ALA A 219 -23.41 11.15 -1.51
N SER A 220 -24.11 11.64 -2.54
CA SER A 220 -25.40 11.07 -2.99
C SER A 220 -25.33 9.64 -3.55
N ILE A 221 -24.13 9.17 -3.88
CA ILE A 221 -23.90 7.79 -4.37
C ILE A 221 -23.71 6.84 -3.19
N ILE A 222 -23.18 7.35 -2.07
CA ILE A 222 -22.90 6.58 -0.87
C ILE A 222 -24.12 6.57 0.08
N GLU A 223 -25.03 7.53 -0.07
CA GLU A 223 -26.29 7.52 0.67
C GLU A 223 -27.16 6.30 0.27
N PRO A 224 -27.64 5.52 1.26
CA PRO A 224 -28.44 4.32 1.04
C PRO A 224 -29.87 4.59 0.56
#